data_AF-A0A6B2G0S1-F1
#
_entry.id   AF-A0A6B2G0S1-F1
#
_cell.length_a   1.000
_cell.length_b   1.000
_cell.length_c   1.000
_cell.angle_alpha   90.00
_cell.angle_beta   90.00
_cell.angle_gamma   90.00
#
_symmetry.space_group_name_H-M   'P 1'
#
loop_
_entity.id
_entity.type
_entity.pdbx_description
1 polymer ?
#
loop_
_entity_poly.entity_id
_entity_poly.type
_entity_poly.pdbx_seq_one_letter_code
_entity_poly.pdbx_strand_id
1 'polypeptide(L)'
;MVAAFGDVTAYYAVKNIRYKMLQDETGRRILREKPRIDSSVLNFQELQKLPTNTLGYIYSDYMIRNKISNDTREPVHYIDDVELAYVMQRYREIHDFNHVLSGIPGIT
;
A
#
# COMPACT_ATOMS: atom_id res chain seq x y z
N MET A 1 -14.00 -5.17 -7.76
CA MET A 1 -14.19 -6.63 -7.64
C MET A 1 -13.01 -7.31 -6.92
N VAL A 2 -11.75 -7.05 -7.29
CA VAL A 2 -10.57 -7.63 -6.63
C VAL A 2 -10.46 -7.22 -5.15
N ALA A 3 -10.74 -5.94 -4.81
CA ALA A 3 -10.71 -5.45 -3.43
C ALA A 3 -11.69 -6.20 -2.50
N ALA A 4 -12.95 -6.31 -2.89
CA ALA A 4 -13.97 -7.04 -2.12
C ALA A 4 -13.61 -8.53 -1.95
N PHE A 5 -13.11 -9.18 -3.01
CA PHE A 5 -12.61 -10.55 -2.91
C PHE A 5 -11.46 -10.68 -1.91
N GLY A 6 -10.52 -9.72 -1.92
CA GLY A 6 -9.45 -9.65 -0.94
C GLY A 6 -9.97 -9.54 0.49
N ASP A 7 -10.96 -8.68 0.75
CA ASP A 7 -11.50 -8.49 2.11
C ASP A 7 -12.12 -9.77 2.68
N VAL A 8 -12.90 -10.48 1.86
CA VAL A 8 -13.62 -11.67 2.33
C VAL A 8 -12.74 -12.93 2.43
N THR A 9 -11.60 -12.97 1.74
CA THR A 9 -10.73 -14.17 1.70
C THR A 9 -9.42 -14.02 2.48
N ALA A 10 -8.94 -12.79 2.73
CA ALA A 10 -7.59 -12.57 3.24
C ALA A 10 -7.42 -12.71 4.76
N TYR A 11 -8.46 -13.12 5.51
CA TYR A 11 -8.45 -13.11 6.98
C TYR A 11 -7.18 -13.71 7.60
N TYR A 12 -6.80 -14.93 7.21
CA TYR A 12 -5.60 -15.60 7.75
C TYR A 12 -4.30 -14.92 7.30
N ALA A 13 -4.24 -14.42 6.07
CA ALA A 13 -3.07 -13.71 5.56
C ALA A 13 -2.84 -12.40 6.31
N VAL A 14 -3.89 -11.59 6.46
CA VAL A 14 -3.86 -10.30 7.19
C VAL A 14 -3.53 -10.53 8.67
N LYS A 15 -4.08 -11.58 9.29
CA LYS A 15 -3.75 -11.97 10.66
C LYS A 15 -2.27 -12.35 10.81
N ASN A 16 -1.72 -13.07 9.84
CA ASN A 16 -0.29 -13.42 9.83
C ASN A 16 0.61 -12.19 9.62
N ILE A 17 0.22 -11.26 8.73
CA ILE A 17 0.93 -9.99 8.54
C ILE A 17 0.96 -9.22 9.87
N ARG A 18 -0.19 -9.05 10.51
CA ARG A 18 -0.30 -8.41 11.83
C ARG A 18 0.60 -9.09 12.87
N TYR A 19 0.57 -10.42 12.94
CA TYR A 19 1.42 -11.18 13.86
C TYR A 19 2.90 -10.86 13.65
N LYS A 20 3.38 -10.86 12.40
CA LYS A 20 4.76 -10.49 12.06
C LYS A 20 5.08 -9.04 12.42
N MET A 21 4.15 -8.11 12.14
CA MET A 21 4.31 -6.70 12.53
C MET A 21 4.44 -6.52 14.04
N LEU A 22 3.73 -7.32 14.85
CA LEU A 22 3.85 -7.26 16.31
C LEU A 22 5.20 -7.76 16.84
N GLN A 23 5.89 -8.63 16.10
CA GLN A 23 7.23 -9.10 16.47
C GLN A 23 8.34 -8.10 16.13
N ASP A 24 8.08 -7.17 15.21
CA ASP A 24 9.04 -6.16 14.76
C ASP A 24 8.80 -4.78 15.41
N GLU A 25 9.85 -4.04 15.75
CA GLU A 25 9.70 -2.71 16.37
C GLU A 25 9.06 -1.69 15.43
N THR A 26 9.47 -1.68 14.16
CA THR A 26 8.88 -0.81 13.14
C THR A 26 7.44 -1.23 12.86
N GLY A 27 7.17 -2.53 12.79
CA GLY A 27 5.82 -3.07 12.66
C GLY A 27 4.89 -2.62 13.79
N ARG A 28 5.34 -2.71 15.05
CA ARG A 28 4.59 -2.19 16.21
C ARG A 28 4.34 -0.69 16.13
N ARG A 29 5.33 0.09 15.67
CA ARG A 29 5.18 1.54 15.47
C ARG A 29 4.09 1.84 14.43
N ILE A 30 4.11 1.13 13.29
CA ILE A 30 3.11 1.28 12.23
C ILE A 30 1.70 0.94 12.74
N LEU A 31 1.53 -0.15 13.49
CA LEU A 31 0.22 -0.52 14.05
C LEU A 31 -0.33 0.54 15.02
N ARG A 32 0.56 1.22 15.75
CA ARG A 32 0.22 2.29 16.70
C ARG A 32 -0.11 3.61 16.01
N GLU A 33 0.78 4.09 15.16
CA GLU A 33 0.68 5.41 14.51
C GLU A 33 -0.33 5.41 13.36
N LYS A 34 -0.63 4.23 12.81
CA LYS A 34 -1.52 4.01 11.69
C LYS A 34 -1.28 4.96 10.49
N PRO A 35 -0.03 5.18 10.03
CA PRO A 35 0.24 6.10 8.93
C PRO A 35 -0.48 5.65 7.66
N ARG A 36 -0.94 6.63 6.87
CA ARG A 36 -1.70 6.44 5.62
C ARG A 36 -0.90 6.97 4.43
N ILE A 37 -1.16 6.38 3.28
CA ILE A 37 -0.50 6.75 2.02
C ILE A 37 -1.60 6.93 0.97
N ASP A 38 -1.90 8.19 0.70
CA ASP A 38 -2.88 8.65 -0.28
C ASP A 38 -2.33 9.87 -1.03
N SER A 39 -3.13 10.46 -1.92
CA SER A 39 -2.73 11.65 -2.69
C SER A 39 -2.48 12.90 -1.85
N SER A 40 -2.99 12.99 -0.62
CA SER A 40 -2.72 14.12 0.27
C SER A 40 -1.27 14.12 0.76
N VAL A 41 -0.66 12.94 0.86
CA VAL A 41 0.73 12.75 1.28
C VAL A 41 1.66 12.64 0.08
N LEU A 42 1.21 12.07 -1.04
CA LEU A 42 2.03 11.83 -2.22
C LEU A 42 1.62 12.72 -3.40
N ASN A 43 2.46 13.71 -3.69
CA ASN A 43 2.34 14.53 -4.89
C ASN A 43 3.27 13.99 -5.99
N PHE A 44 2.70 13.35 -7.02
CA PHE A 44 3.49 12.75 -8.10
C PHE A 44 4.26 13.80 -8.93
N GLN A 45 3.73 15.02 -9.09
CA GLN A 45 4.40 16.09 -9.81
C GLN A 45 5.66 16.56 -9.06
N GLU A 46 5.62 16.62 -7.73
CA GLU A 46 6.82 16.92 -6.93
C GLU A 46 7.81 15.77 -6.93
N LEU A 47 7.33 14.52 -6.87
CA LEU A 47 8.19 13.34 -6.93
C LEU A 47 8.92 13.20 -8.28
N GLN A 48 8.32 13.64 -9.38
CA GLN A 48 8.98 13.68 -10.70
C GLN A 48 10.17 14.65 -10.76
N LYS A 49 10.28 15.60 -9.82
CA LYS A 49 11.42 16.53 -9.76
C LYS A 49 12.63 15.95 -9.02
N LEU A 50 12.45 14.82 -8.33
CA LEU A 50 13.55 14.15 -7.64
C LEU A 50 14.53 13.53 -8.66
N PRO A 51 15.80 13.29 -8.27
CA PRO A 51 16.75 12.60 -9.14
C PRO A 51 16.24 11.24 -9.60
N THR A 52 16.58 10.87 -10.83
CA THR A 52 16.04 9.68 -11.52
C THR A 52 16.40 8.34 -10.86
N ASN A 53 17.41 8.34 -10.00
CA ASN A 53 17.85 7.18 -9.22
C ASN A 53 17.15 7.06 -7.85
N THR A 54 16.17 7.93 -7.54
CA THR A 54 15.42 7.87 -6.28
C THR A 54 14.17 7.01 -6.41
N LEU A 55 13.76 6.38 -5.31
CA LEU A 55 12.50 5.65 -5.25
C LEU A 55 11.30 6.53 -5.61
N GLY A 56 11.29 7.79 -5.15
CA GLY A 56 10.21 8.74 -5.42
C GLY A 56 10.01 8.99 -6.91
N TYR A 57 11.10 9.27 -7.64
CA TYR A 57 11.05 9.45 -9.09
C TYR A 57 10.53 8.19 -9.79
N ILE A 58 11.17 7.04 -9.53
CA ILE A 58 10.83 5.78 -10.21
C ILE A 58 9.38 5.37 -9.91
N TYR A 59 8.92 5.55 -8.67
CA TYR A 59 7.54 5.27 -8.30
C TYR A 59 6.56 6.20 -9.00
N SER A 60 6.81 7.52 -9.00
CA SER A 60 5.94 8.48 -9.69
C SER A 60 5.85 8.20 -11.20
N ASP A 61 6.98 7.86 -11.82
CA ASP A 61 7.06 7.49 -13.24
C ASP A 61 6.28 6.20 -13.54
N TYR A 62 6.42 5.18 -12.70
CA TYR A 62 5.63 3.94 -12.81
C TYR A 62 4.12 4.21 -12.71
N MET A 63 3.69 4.97 -11.71
CA MET A 63 2.27 5.28 -11.49
C MET A 63 1.68 6.05 -12.69
N ILE A 64 2.41 7.04 -13.20
CA ILE A 64 1.99 7.86 -14.35
C ILE A 64 1.94 7.03 -15.64
N ARG A 65 2.97 6.22 -15.93
CA ARG A 65 3.00 5.36 -17.12
C ARG A 65 1.85 4.34 -17.16
N ASN A 66 1.50 3.79 -16.00
CA ASN A 66 0.40 2.82 -15.88
C ASN A 66 -0.98 3.47 -15.64
N LYS A 67 -1.04 4.81 -15.56
CA LYS A 67 -2.27 5.57 -15.28
C LYS A 67 -2.95 5.15 -13.96
N ILE A 68 -2.15 4.83 -12.95
CA ILE A 68 -2.59 4.41 -11.62
C ILE A 68 -2.54 5.63 -10.68
N SER A 69 -3.54 5.76 -9.81
CA SER A 69 -3.55 6.74 -8.70
C SER A 69 -3.66 6.01 -7.36
N ASN A 70 -3.16 6.63 -6.29
CA ASN A 70 -3.36 6.14 -4.93
C ASN A 70 -4.80 6.36 -4.44
N ASP A 71 -5.54 7.27 -5.07
CA ASP A 71 -6.93 7.55 -4.71
C ASP A 71 -7.92 6.52 -5.26
N THR A 72 -7.53 5.73 -6.27
CA THR A 72 -8.40 4.69 -6.82
C THR A 72 -8.45 3.44 -5.93
N ARG A 73 -7.77 3.48 -4.78
CA ARG A 73 -7.73 2.35 -3.85
C ARG A 73 -8.97 2.36 -2.97
N GLU A 74 -9.89 1.46 -3.33
CA GLU A 74 -11.10 1.19 -2.57
C GLU A 74 -10.76 1.00 -1.08
N PRO A 75 -11.51 1.64 -0.16
CA PRO A 75 -11.46 1.33 1.26
C PRO A 75 -11.76 -0.14 1.56
N VAL A 76 -11.27 -0.65 2.68
CA VAL A 76 -11.65 -1.98 3.19
C VAL A 76 -13.06 -1.90 3.76
N HIS A 77 -13.94 -2.79 3.31
CA HIS A 77 -15.36 -2.79 3.70
C HIS A 77 -15.80 -4.02 4.49
N TYR A 78 -15.16 -5.18 4.26
CA TYR A 78 -15.66 -6.49 4.74
C TYR A 78 -14.74 -7.17 5.77
N ILE A 79 -13.99 -6.38 6.54
CA ILE A 79 -13.17 -6.89 7.66
C ILE A 79 -13.62 -6.17 8.94
N ASP A 80 -14.21 -6.92 9.88
CA ASP A 80 -14.80 -6.36 11.11
C ASP A 80 -13.75 -5.90 12.13
N ASP A 81 -12.62 -6.59 12.22
CA ASP A 81 -11.54 -6.21 13.13
C ASP A 81 -10.83 -4.96 12.59
N VAL A 82 -10.93 -3.85 13.32
CA VAL A 82 -10.41 -2.53 12.91
C VAL A 82 -8.90 -2.54 12.70
N GLU A 83 -8.15 -3.35 13.44
CA GLU A 83 -6.69 -3.44 13.27
C GLU A 83 -6.34 -4.29 12.04
N LEU A 84 -7.05 -5.39 11.79
CA LEU A 84 -6.90 -6.18 10.55
C LEU A 84 -7.34 -5.38 9.32
N ALA A 85 -8.43 -4.61 9.42
CA ALA A 85 -8.88 -3.74 8.35
C ALA A 85 -7.81 -2.67 8.02
N TYR A 86 -7.17 -2.11 9.04
CA TYR A 86 -6.03 -1.21 8.85
C TYR A 86 -4.87 -1.91 8.14
N VAL A 87 -4.47 -3.12 8.56
CA VAL A 87 -3.38 -3.88 7.93
C VAL A 87 -3.70 -4.18 6.46
N MET A 88 -4.92 -4.61 6.16
CA MET A 88 -5.36 -4.87 4.78
C MET A 88 -5.33 -3.60 3.93
N GLN A 89 -5.83 -2.49 4.47
CA GLN A 89 -5.85 -1.24 3.75
C GLN A 89 -4.43 -0.71 3.49
N ARG A 90 -3.55 -0.76 4.50
CA ARG A 90 -2.14 -0.39 4.34
C ARG A 90 -1.46 -1.27 3.30
N TYR A 91 -1.73 -2.58 3.31
CA TYR A 91 -1.22 -3.50 2.30
C TYR A 91 -1.62 -3.05 0.88
N ARG A 92 -2.88 -2.63 0.68
CA ARG A 92 -3.32 -2.07 -0.60
C ARG A 92 -2.50 -0.83 -0.96
N GLU A 93 -2.42 0.14 -0.06
CA GLU A 93 -1.73 1.42 -0.30
C GLU A 93 -0.28 1.21 -0.75
N ILE A 94 0.46 0.31 -0.11
CA ILE A 94 1.89 0.09 -0.40
C ILE A 94 2.18 -0.89 -1.53
N HIS A 95 1.20 -1.63 -2.05
CA HIS A 95 1.51 -2.76 -2.95
C HIS A 95 2.25 -2.33 -4.23
N ASP A 96 1.97 -1.13 -4.75
CA ASP A 96 2.64 -0.59 -5.94
C ASP A 96 4.12 -0.25 -5.66
N PHE A 97 4.49 0.01 -4.40
CA PHE A 97 5.91 0.11 -4.05
C PHE A 97 6.61 -1.23 -4.27
N ASN A 98 5.94 -2.36 -4.04
CA ASN A 98 6.54 -3.67 -4.25
C ASN A 98 6.81 -3.91 -5.74
N HIS A 99 5.92 -3.47 -6.64
CA HIS A 99 6.14 -3.53 -8.09
C HIS A 99 7.40 -2.75 -8.49
N VAL A 100 7.54 -1.54 -7.96
CA VAL A 100 8.69 -0.67 -8.26
C VAL A 100 9.99 -1.21 -7.68
N LEU A 101 9.97 -1.67 -6.43
CA LEU A 101 11.17 -2.18 -5.74
C LEU A 101 11.64 -3.53 -6.31
N SER A 102 10.73 -4.38 -6.78
CA SER A 102 11.06 -5.70 -7.33
C SER A 102 11.31 -5.68 -8.85
N GLY A 103 10.92 -4.61 -9.54
CA GLY A 103 10.95 -4.54 -11.01
C GLY A 103 9.92 -5.43 -11.70
N ILE A 104 8.99 -6.04 -10.95
CA ILE A 104 7.93 -6.89 -11.50
C ILE A 104 6.75 -5.99 -11.91
N PRO A 105 6.35 -5.98 -13.20
CA PRO A 105 5.22 -5.16 -13.64
C PRO A 105 3.94 -5.61 -12.95
N GLY A 106 3.10 -4.64 -12.57
CA GLY A 106 1.73 -4.91 -12.17
C GLY A 106 0.93 -5.50 -13.34
N ILE A 107 0.01 -6.40 -13.02
CA ILE A 107 -0.98 -6.87 -13.99
C ILE A 107 -2.09 -5.81 -14.01
N THR A 108 -2.10 -4.96 -15.05
CA THR A 108 -3.22 -4.06 -15.37
C THR A 108 -4.43 -4.81 -15.91
#